data_AF-A0A7S3PA84-F1
#
_entry.id   AF-A0A7S3PA84-F1
#
_cell.length_a   1.000
_cell.length_b   1.000
_cell.length_c   1.000
_cell.angle_alpha   90.00
_cell.angle_beta   90.00
_cell.angle_gamma   90.00
#
_symmetry.space_group_name_H-M   'P 1'
#
loop_
_entity.id
_entity.type
_entity.pdbx_description
1 polymer ?
#
loop_
_entity_poly.entity_id
_entity_poly.type
_entity_poly.pdbx_seq_one_letter_code
_entity_poly.pdbx_strand_id
1 'polypeptide(L)'
;TGPAAAMKLWKVPTGLVDPAEDIHEAAERELLEETGLHATCDGILIFRQSHAARSGNRAASDLFFMCRMRLKDPNKADFIKQPEEIADIQWMDIQEFCQQEDW
;
A
#
# COMPACT_ATOMS: atom_id res chain seq x y z
N THR A 1 8.41 6.10 11.19
CA THR A 1 6.98 6.36 10.93
C THR A 1 6.84 7.21 9.69
N GLY A 2 6.21 6.67 8.65
CA GLY A 2 5.96 7.40 7.41
C GLY A 2 5.01 8.60 7.58
N PRO A 3 4.90 9.49 6.59
CA PRO A 3 4.08 10.71 6.67
C PRO A 3 2.60 10.46 6.98
N ALA A 4 2.05 9.29 6.61
CA ALA A 4 0.67 8.91 6.92
C ALA A 4 0.41 8.69 8.43
N ALA A 5 1.41 8.19 9.18
CA ALA A 5 1.26 7.94 10.61
C ALA A 5 1.05 9.24 11.42
N ALA A 6 1.56 10.38 10.93
CA ALA A 6 1.35 11.68 11.55
C ALA A 6 -0.09 12.21 11.37
N MET A 7 -0.82 11.70 10.37
CA MET A 7 -2.18 12.14 10.01
C MET A 7 -3.28 11.18 10.50
N LYS A 8 -2.95 10.14 11.28
CA LYS A 8 -3.90 9.11 11.75
C LYS A 8 -4.77 8.49 10.65
N LEU A 9 -4.23 8.42 9.43
CA LEU A 9 -4.92 7.91 8.26
C LEU A 9 -4.62 6.42 8.06
N TRP A 10 -5.66 5.60 7.92
CA TRP A 10 -5.51 4.23 7.45
C TRP A 10 -5.35 4.22 5.94
N LYS A 11 -4.25 3.61 5.48
CA LYS A 11 -3.96 3.37 4.06
C LYS A 11 -3.87 1.87 3.82
N VAL A 12 -4.06 1.47 2.57
CA VAL A 12 -3.63 0.15 2.11
C VAL A 12 -2.09 0.06 2.13
N PRO A 13 -1.51 -1.15 2.13
CA PRO A 13 -0.07 -1.31 1.95
C PRO A 13 0.42 -0.68 0.64
N THR A 14 1.55 0.04 0.68
CA THR A 14 2.09 0.75 -0.49
C THR A 14 3.60 0.90 -0.43
N GLY A 15 4.27 0.79 -1.57
CA GLY A 15 5.63 1.31 -1.73
C GLY A 15 6.01 1.56 -3.18
N LEU A 16 7.30 1.79 -3.41
CA LEU A 16 7.82 2.07 -4.74
C LEU A 16 8.17 0.76 -5.47
N VAL A 17 8.04 0.79 -6.79
CA VAL A 17 8.52 -0.29 -7.65
C VAL A 17 10.01 -0.09 -7.89
N ASP A 18 10.80 -1.12 -7.65
CA ASP A 18 12.24 -1.08 -7.90
C ASP A 18 12.57 -1.16 -9.40
N PRO A 19 13.76 -0.68 -9.83
CA PRO A 19 14.17 -0.82 -11.22
C PRO A 19 14.16 -2.28 -11.68
N ALA A 20 13.46 -2.53 -12.80
CA ALA A 20 13.26 -3.86 -13.39
C ALA A 20 12.43 -4.85 -12.55
N GLU A 21 11.68 -4.36 -11.55
CA GLU A 21 10.67 -5.13 -10.83
C GLU A 21 9.30 -5.02 -11.51
N ASP A 22 8.57 -6.13 -11.61
CA ASP A 22 7.20 -6.08 -12.10
C ASP A 22 6.25 -5.50 -11.04
N ILE A 23 5.22 -4.76 -11.47
CA ILE A 23 4.24 -4.11 -10.57
C ILE A 23 3.62 -5.11 -9.58
N HIS A 24 3.34 -6.34 -10.04
CA HIS A 24 2.75 -7.37 -9.20
C HIS A 24 3.72 -7.93 -8.17
N GLU A 25 5.01 -8.05 -8.51
CA GLU A 25 6.06 -8.47 -7.58
C GLU A 25 6.28 -7.42 -6.50
N ALA A 26 6.32 -6.14 -6.89
CA ALA A 26 6.39 -5.02 -5.95
C ALA A 26 5.22 -5.05 -4.96
N ALA A 27 3.98 -5.24 -5.44
CA ALA A 27 2.81 -5.30 -4.58
C ALA A 27 2.84 -6.51 -3.61
N GLU A 28 3.36 -7.66 -4.04
CA GLU A 28 3.54 -8.84 -3.18
C GLU A 28 4.65 -8.62 -2.14
N ARG A 29 5.77 -8.00 -2.54
CA ARG A 29 6.90 -7.66 -1.67
C ARG A 29 6.50 -6.66 -0.59
N GLU A 30 5.92 -5.53 -0.98
CA GLU A 30 5.50 -4.45 -0.06
C GLU A 30 4.47 -4.95 0.95
N LEU A 31 3.50 -5.77 0.51
CA LEU A 31 2.54 -6.39 1.44
C LEU A 31 3.26 -7.28 2.45
N LEU A 32 4.22 -8.09 2.03
CA LEU A 32 4.98 -8.95 2.94
C LEU A 32 5.85 -8.13 3.91
N GLU A 33 6.52 -7.08 3.41
CA GLU A 33 7.40 -6.22 4.20
C GLU A 33 6.62 -5.45 5.27
N GLU A 34 5.52 -4.78 4.91
CA GLU A 34 4.75 -3.97 5.85
C GLU A 34 3.89 -4.83 6.81
N THR A 35 3.40 -6.00 6.37
CA THR A 35 2.35 -6.75 7.10
C THR A 35 2.71 -8.18 7.52
N GLY A 36 3.74 -8.78 6.94
CA GLY A 36 4.08 -10.19 7.13
C GLY A 36 3.20 -11.19 6.36
N LEU A 37 2.20 -10.72 5.61
CA LEU A 37 1.26 -11.58 4.90
C LEU A 37 1.81 -12.06 3.56
N HIS A 38 1.69 -13.36 3.31
CA HIS A 38 2.00 -13.93 2.01
C HIS A 38 0.75 -13.96 1.12
N ALA A 39 0.78 -13.22 0.01
CA ALA A 39 -0.29 -13.18 -0.98
C ALA A 39 0.24 -13.38 -2.41
N THR A 40 -0.69 -13.53 -3.35
CA THR A 40 -0.43 -13.38 -4.79
C THR A 40 -1.28 -12.24 -5.33
N CYS A 41 -0.71 -11.42 -6.21
CA CYS A 41 -1.47 -10.43 -6.96
C CYS A 41 -2.41 -11.13 -7.94
N ASP A 42 -3.69 -10.76 -7.88
CA ASP A 42 -4.76 -11.36 -8.69
C ASP A 42 -5.18 -10.43 -9.85
N GLY A 43 -4.74 -9.17 -9.81
CA GLY A 43 -4.96 -8.18 -10.88
C GLY A 43 -4.90 -6.74 -10.39
N ILE A 44 -4.80 -5.80 -11.34
CA ILE A 44 -4.83 -4.36 -11.07
C ILE A 44 -6.29 -3.89 -11.03
N LEU A 45 -6.68 -3.20 -9.97
CA LEU A 45 -8.02 -2.63 -9.81
C LEU A 45 -8.11 -1.23 -10.42
N ILE A 46 -7.12 -0.39 -10.17
CA ILE A 46 -7.04 0.99 -10.66
C ILE A 46 -5.58 1.38 -10.86
N PHE A 47 -5.36 2.28 -11.82
CA PHE A 47 -4.12 3.04 -11.91
C PHE A 47 -4.42 4.53 -11.98
N ARG A 48 -3.50 5.33 -11.46
CA ARG A 48 -3.57 6.79 -11.44
C ARG A 48 -2.24 7.34 -11.92
N GLN A 49 -2.29 8.34 -12.79
CA GLN A 49 -1.16 9.23 -13.04
C GLN A 49 -1.39 10.54 -12.29
N SER A 50 -0.37 11.04 -11.59
CA SER A 50 -0.41 12.40 -11.05
C SER A 50 0.86 13.17 -11.37
N HIS A 51 0.71 14.49 -11.48
CA HIS A 51 1.80 15.40 -11.77
C HIS A 51 2.12 16.20 -10.52
N ALA A 52 3.40 16.41 -10.26
CA ALA A 52 3.81 17.27 -9.16
C ALA A 52 3.31 18.71 -9.36
N ALA A 53 2.85 19.34 -8.26
CA ALA A 53 2.58 20.76 -8.27
C ALA A 53 3.86 21.53 -8.63
N ARG A 54 3.72 22.59 -9.42
CA ARG A 54 4.78 23.40 -10.06
C ARG A 54 5.82 24.03 -9.09
N SER A 55 5.75 23.75 -7.79
CA SER A 55 6.52 24.36 -6.70
C SER A 55 7.15 23.36 -5.71
N GLY A 56 7.14 22.04 -5.98
CA GLY A 56 7.72 21.03 -5.09
C GLY A 56 8.93 20.29 -5.68
N ASN A 57 9.76 19.66 -4.82
CA ASN A 57 10.93 18.83 -5.17
C ASN A 57 10.64 17.57 -6.03
N ARG A 58 9.42 17.42 -6.55
CA ARG A 58 9.07 16.36 -7.50
C ARG A 58 8.98 17.00 -8.88
N ALA A 59 9.91 16.69 -9.77
CA ALA A 59 9.90 17.21 -11.15
C ALA A 59 9.18 16.26 -12.13
N ALA A 60 8.89 15.04 -11.71
CA ALA A 60 8.35 13.98 -12.54
C ALA A 60 6.87 13.68 -12.21
N SER A 61 6.18 13.10 -13.19
CA SER A 61 4.86 12.49 -12.97
C SER A 61 5.04 11.16 -12.25
N ASP A 62 4.09 10.78 -11.42
CA ASP A 62 4.02 9.43 -10.84
C ASP A 62 2.95 8.58 -11.53
N LEU A 63 3.13 7.27 -11.42
CA LEU A 63 2.08 6.28 -11.65
C LEU A 63 1.86 5.54 -10.33
N PHE A 64 0.60 5.29 -10.00
CA PHE A 64 0.19 4.51 -8.83
C PHE A 64 -0.74 3.40 -9.29
N PHE A 65 -0.50 2.18 -8.84
CA PHE A 65 -1.29 1.01 -9.18
C PHE A 65 -1.83 0.37 -7.89
N MET A 66 -3.14 0.17 -7.82
CA MET A 66 -3.75 -0.57 -6.72
C MET A 66 -4.02 -2.00 -7.19
N CYS A 67 -3.46 -2.98 -6.48
CA CYS A 67 -3.54 -4.39 -6.82
C CYS A 67 -4.49 -5.14 -5.88
N ARG A 68 -5.32 -6.03 -6.45
CA ARG A 68 -6.09 -6.99 -5.66
C ARG A 68 -5.17 -8.13 -5.24
N MET A 69 -5.05 -8.32 -3.93
CA MET A 69 -4.21 -9.36 -3.35
C MET A 69 -5.06 -10.53 -2.86
N ARG A 70 -4.58 -11.75 -3.06
CA ARG A 70 -5.22 -12.97 -2.55
C ARG A 70 -4.23 -13.70 -1.65
N LEU A 71 -4.57 -13.86 -0.37
CA LEU A 71 -3.72 -14.61 0.57
C LEU A 71 -3.43 -16.01 0.04
N LYS A 72 -2.18 -16.44 0.19
CA LYS A 72 -1.76 -17.81 -0.16
C LYS A 72 -2.40 -18.84 0.79
N ASP A 73 -2.55 -18.48 2.06
CA ASP A 73 -3.30 -19.25 3.05
C ASP A 73 -4.28 -18.32 3.80
N PRO A 74 -5.59 -18.39 3.53
CA PRO A 74 -6.58 -17.55 4.20
C PRO A 74 -6.74 -17.84 5.69
N ASN A 75 -6.23 -18.98 6.20
CA ASN A 75 -6.26 -19.31 7.62
C ASN A 75 -5.05 -18.74 8.39
N LYS A 76 -4.05 -18.22 7.68
CA LYS A 76 -2.82 -17.65 8.25
C LYS A 76 -2.76 -16.14 7.98
N ALA A 77 -3.62 -15.42 8.71
CA ALA A 77 -3.80 -13.98 8.59
C ALA A 77 -3.18 -13.20 9.77
N ASP A 78 -2.17 -13.76 10.42
CA ASP A 78 -1.45 -13.11 11.51
C ASP A 78 -0.53 -12.02 10.96
N PHE A 79 -0.62 -10.82 11.53
CA PHE A 79 0.20 -9.69 11.12
C PHE A 79 1.56 -9.68 11.81
N ILE A 80 2.59 -9.35 11.04
CA ILE A 80 3.91 -8.96 11.53
C ILE A 80 4.18 -7.57 10.96
N LYS A 81 3.91 -6.54 11.76
CA LYS A 81 4.08 -5.15 11.31
C LYS A 81 5.56 -4.77 11.19
N GLN A 82 5.87 -3.91 10.23
CA GLN A 82 7.15 -3.21 10.15
C GLN A 82 7.10 -1.89 10.95
N PRO A 83 7.61 -1.85 12.18
CA PRO A 83 7.44 -0.71 13.08
C PRO A 83 8.15 0.57 12.60
N GLU A 84 9.15 0.45 11.73
CA GLU A 84 9.86 1.60 11.16
C GLU A 84 8.96 2.41 10.21
N GLU A 85 8.03 1.75 9.52
CA GLU A 85 7.18 2.34 8.49
C GLU A 85 5.76 2.61 8.97
N ILE A 86 5.09 1.59 9.53
CA ILE A 86 3.67 1.64 9.91
C ILE A 86 3.48 1.68 11.43
N ALA A 87 2.52 2.48 11.88
CA ALA A 87 2.21 2.60 13.30
C ALA A 87 1.40 1.40 13.81
N ASP A 88 0.41 0.97 13.03
CA ASP A 88 -0.53 -0.08 13.38
C ASP A 88 -1.07 -0.81 12.14
N ILE A 89 -1.67 -1.99 12.35
CA ILE A 89 -2.22 -2.84 11.30
C ILE A 89 -3.45 -3.60 11.77
N GLN A 90 -4.48 -3.64 10.93
CA GLN A 90 -5.68 -4.40 11.21
C GLN A 90 -6.42 -4.78 9.91
N TRP A 91 -7.27 -5.78 10.02
CA TRP A 91 -8.36 -5.97 9.06
C TRP A 91 -9.41 -4.89 9.29
N MET A 92 -9.84 -4.23 8.23
CA MET A 92 -10.81 -3.13 8.29
C MET A 92 -11.94 -3.40 7.29
N ASP A 93 -13.18 -3.10 7.68
CA ASP A 93 -14.30 -3.16 6.74
C ASP A 93 -14.13 -2.11 5.65
N ILE A 94 -14.44 -2.47 4.41
CA ILE A 94 -14.21 -1.56 3.27
C ILE A 94 -15.07 -0.30 3.36
N GLN A 95 -16.28 -0.36 3.95
CA GLN A 95 -17.12 0.82 4.12
C GLN A 95 -16.53 1.76 5.17
N GLU A 96 -16.00 1.22 6.27
CA GLU A 96 -15.28 2.00 7.27
C GLU A 96 -14.04 2.68 6.67
N PHE A 97 -13.26 1.93 5.89
CA PHE A 97 -12.09 2.46 5.19
C PHE A 97 -12.45 3.63 4.26
N CYS A 98 -13.55 3.51 3.51
CA CYS A 98 -14.04 4.55 2.59
C CYS A 98 -14.68 5.77 3.29
N GLN A 99 -15.05 5.66 4.56
CA GLN A 99 -15.73 6.71 5.33
C GLN A 99 -14.78 7.49 6.26
N GLN A 100 -13.47 7.27 6.16
CA GLN A 100 -12.48 8.05 6.91
C GLN A 100 -12.63 9.55 6.61
N GLU A 101 -12.54 10.38 7.66
CA GLU A 101 -12.79 11.83 7.56
C GLU A 101 -11.65 12.57 6.83
N ASP A 102 -10.44 12.02 6.87
CA ASP A 102 -9.23 12.56 6.25
C ASP A 102 -8.80 11.71 5.04
N TRP A 103 -8.44 12.33 3.91
CA TRP A 103 -7.89 11.69 2.69
C TRP A 103 -6.77 12.51 2.06
#